data_AF-A0A537Y9V8-F1
#
_entry.id   AF-A0A537Y9V8-F1
#
_cell.length_a   1.000
_cell.length_b   1.000
_cell.length_c   1.000
_cell.angle_alpha   90.00
_cell.angle_beta   90.00
_cell.angle_gamma   90.00
#
_symmetry.space_group_name_H-M   'P 1'
#
loop_
_entity.id
_entity.type
_entity.pdbx_description
1 polymer ?
#
loop_
_entity_poly.entity_id
_entity_poly.type
_entity_poly.pdbx_seq_one_letter_code
_entity_poly.pdbx_strand_id
1 'polypeptide(L)'
;MFEEANFSGSELPIGDLAEVIAEESGQIAAAQCRMLMKLAEFDAREDAAFAWDCKSAAHWLSGRCGYDMAASWEMLRVARCLRSLPIITEAFGKGQLNYQAVRALVRIATPETEAAIVEMARVATGSQLGRIVASYRRVLAAASDPAAPHAGRELHYSFDAD
;
A
#
# COMPACT_ATOMS: atom_id res chain seq x y z
N MET A 1 6.18 -22.32 19.83
CA MET A 1 4.95 -23.09 20.03
C MET A 1 3.94 -22.53 19.04
N PHE A 2 3.99 -23.01 17.80
CA PHE A 2 2.88 -22.81 16.87
C PHE A 2 1.87 -23.87 17.30
N GLU A 3 0.76 -23.42 17.86
CA GLU A 3 -0.37 -24.29 18.12
C GLU A 3 -0.75 -24.89 16.77
N GLU A 4 -0.62 -26.21 16.61
CA GLU A 4 -1.07 -26.93 15.43
C GLU A 4 -2.60 -26.77 15.37
N ALA A 5 -3.05 -25.67 14.78
CA ALA A 5 -4.40 -25.53 14.33
C ALA A 5 -4.56 -26.52 13.16
N ASN A 6 -4.92 -27.75 13.50
CA ASN A 6 -5.54 -28.69 12.57
C ASN A 6 -6.81 -28.03 12.04
N PHE A 7 -6.67 -27.22 10.99
CA PHE A 7 -7.80 -26.66 10.27
C PHE A 7 -8.50 -27.82 9.56
N SER A 8 -9.49 -28.43 10.21
CA SER A 8 -10.42 -29.37 9.59
C SER A 8 -11.38 -28.55 8.72
N GLY A 9 -10.88 -28.05 7.58
CA GLY A 9 -11.66 -27.24 6.64
C GLY A 9 -12.88 -27.97 6.05
N SER A 10 -13.03 -29.27 6.31
CA SER A 10 -14.15 -30.09 5.84
C SER A 10 -15.44 -29.96 6.67
N GLU A 11 -15.41 -29.33 7.85
CA GLU A 11 -16.56 -29.29 8.77
C GLU A 11 -17.37 -27.98 8.73
N LEU A 12 -16.82 -26.90 8.18
CA LEU A 12 -17.49 -25.60 8.14
C LEU A 12 -18.43 -25.46 6.92
N PRO A 13 -19.66 -24.96 7.10
CA PRO A 13 -20.47 -24.45 6.00
C PRO A 13 -19.71 -23.39 5.18
N ILE A 14 -19.99 -23.31 3.88
CA ILE A 14 -19.27 -22.38 2.97
C ILE A 14 -19.41 -20.90 3.36
N GLY A 15 -20.54 -20.52 3.98
CA GLY A 15 -20.76 -19.15 4.48
C GLY A 15 -19.80 -18.83 5.63
N ASP A 16 -19.76 -19.69 6.63
CA ASP A 16 -18.88 -19.57 7.80
C ASP A 16 -17.41 -19.58 7.37
N LEU A 17 -17.03 -20.45 6.42
CA LEU A 17 -15.69 -20.46 5.86
C LEU A 17 -15.33 -19.12 5.18
N ALA A 18 -16.26 -18.52 4.43
CA ALA A 18 -16.04 -17.23 3.80
C ALA A 18 -15.88 -16.09 4.83
N GLU A 19 -16.66 -16.12 5.91
CA GLU A 19 -16.55 -15.17 7.02
C GLU A 19 -15.21 -15.29 7.74
N VAL A 20 -14.76 -16.52 8.04
CA VAL A 20 -13.45 -16.79 8.66
C VAL A 20 -12.31 -16.27 7.77
N ILE A 21 -12.34 -16.55 6.46
CA ILE A 21 -11.34 -16.04 5.52
C ILE A 21 -11.29 -14.51 5.53
N ALA A 22 -12.47 -13.86 5.53
CA ALA A 22 -12.56 -12.40 5.56
C ALA A 22 -12.01 -11.82 6.88
N GLU A 23 -12.34 -12.45 8.00
CA GLU A 23 -11.84 -12.06 9.33
C GLU A 23 -10.32 -12.18 9.41
N GLU A 24 -9.77 -13.36 9.05
CA GLU A 24 -8.32 -13.61 9.06
C GLU A 24 -7.58 -12.64 8.13
N SER A 25 -8.14 -12.34 6.96
CA SER A 25 -7.59 -11.33 6.06
C SER A 25 -7.51 -9.94 6.72
N GLY A 26 -8.56 -9.55 7.45
CA GLY A 26 -8.58 -8.31 8.24
C GLY A 26 -7.56 -8.32 9.37
N GLN A 27 -7.40 -9.44 10.08
CA GLN A 27 -6.41 -9.60 11.14
C GLN A 27 -4.97 -9.51 10.61
N ILE A 28 -4.68 -10.12 9.45
CA ILE A 28 -3.40 -10.00 8.75
C ILE A 28 -3.12 -8.54 8.39
N ALA A 29 -4.11 -7.84 7.83
CA ALA A 29 -3.98 -6.42 7.50
C ALA A 29 -3.69 -5.57 8.75
N ALA A 30 -4.44 -5.76 9.82
CA ALA A 30 -4.22 -5.06 11.09
C ALA A 30 -2.83 -5.34 11.68
N ALA A 31 -2.36 -6.60 11.63
CA ALA A 31 -1.01 -6.97 12.05
C ALA A 31 0.07 -6.30 11.20
N GLN A 32 -0.12 -6.26 9.88
CA GLN A 32 0.78 -5.60 8.95
C GLN A 32 0.83 -4.09 9.19
N CYS A 33 -0.30 -3.44 9.50
CA CYS A 33 -0.33 -2.04 9.92
C CYS A 33 0.54 -1.81 11.16
N ARG A 34 0.32 -2.62 12.22
CA ARG A 34 1.11 -2.52 13.46
C ARG A 34 2.60 -2.77 13.24
N MET A 35 2.97 -3.61 12.28
CA MET A 35 4.35 -3.86 11.90
C MET A 35 4.95 -2.66 11.16
N LEU A 36 4.24 -2.10 10.17
CA LEU A 36 4.73 -0.94 9.41
C LEU A 36 4.86 0.31 10.28
N MET A 37 3.97 0.52 11.26
CA MET A 37 4.14 1.61 12.22
C MET A 37 5.40 1.46 13.07
N LYS A 38 5.77 0.23 13.46
CA LYS A 38 7.04 -0.05 14.14
C LYS A 38 8.24 0.10 13.21
N LEU A 39 8.11 -0.28 11.94
CA LEU A 39 9.15 -0.08 10.93
C LEU A 39 9.40 1.42 10.68
N ALA A 40 8.35 2.24 10.64
CA ALA A 40 8.44 3.68 10.48
C ALA A 40 9.13 4.35 11.68
N GLU A 41 8.80 3.90 12.89
CA GLU A 41 9.47 4.34 14.12
C GLU A 41 10.92 3.89 14.13
N PHE A 42 11.20 2.63 13.77
CA PHE A 42 12.56 2.10 13.67
C PHE A 42 13.41 2.90 12.67
N ASP A 43 12.85 3.28 11.53
CA ASP A 43 13.53 4.09 10.51
C ASP A 43 13.78 5.55 10.95
N ALA A 44 12.94 6.10 11.84
CA ALA A 44 13.03 7.48 12.29
C ALA A 44 14.05 7.69 13.43
N ARG A 45 14.51 6.61 14.08
CA ARG A 45 15.45 6.69 15.21
C ARG A 45 16.89 6.86 14.74
N GLU A 46 17.59 7.81 15.35
CA GLU A 46 19.00 8.10 15.04
C GLU A 46 19.95 6.94 15.40
N ASP A 47 19.60 6.14 16.42
CA ASP A 47 20.39 4.99 16.87
C ASP A 47 20.07 3.68 16.11
N ALA A 48 19.14 3.71 15.15
CA ALA A 48 18.75 2.52 14.38
C ALA A 48 19.93 1.89 13.61
N ALA A 49 20.95 2.70 13.27
CA ALA A 49 22.20 2.21 12.67
C ALA A 49 22.95 1.21 13.56
N PHE A 50 22.85 1.35 14.89
CA PHE A 50 23.51 0.47 15.85
C PHE A 50 22.83 -0.89 15.99
N ALA A 51 21.57 -1.02 15.57
CA ALA A 51 20.79 -2.20 15.88
C ALA A 51 21.37 -3.47 15.24
N TRP A 52 21.97 -3.42 14.03
CA TRP A 52 22.49 -4.62 13.32
C TRP A 52 23.44 -4.32 12.13
N ASP A 53 24.26 -3.26 12.14
CA ASP A 53 25.14 -2.88 11.01
C ASP A 53 24.42 -2.67 9.65
N CYS A 54 23.10 -2.49 9.67
CA CYS A 54 22.28 -2.35 8.47
C CYS A 54 22.26 -0.89 8.00
N LYS A 55 22.44 -0.67 6.68
CA LYS A 55 22.48 0.66 6.06
C LYS A 55 21.14 1.42 6.08
N SER A 56 20.03 0.71 6.30
CA SER A 56 18.69 1.29 6.41
C SER A 56 17.71 0.29 7.03
N ALA A 57 16.53 0.77 7.45
CA ALA A 57 15.43 -0.08 7.90
C ALA A 57 14.98 -1.12 6.85
N ALA A 58 15.14 -0.82 5.54
CA ALA A 58 14.84 -1.77 4.48
C ALA A 58 15.85 -2.91 4.41
N HIS A 59 17.15 -2.64 4.62
CA HIS A 59 18.18 -3.70 4.68
C HIS A 59 17.95 -4.60 5.89
N TRP A 60 17.61 -3.99 7.03
CA TRP A 60 17.25 -4.74 8.23
C TRP A 60 16.02 -5.63 8.00
N LEU A 61 14.96 -5.09 7.39
CA LEU A 61 13.74 -5.85 7.08
C LEU A 61 14.04 -7.03 6.15
N SER A 62 14.88 -6.82 5.13
CA SER A 62 15.28 -7.89 4.23
C SER A 62 16.07 -8.98 4.95
N GLY A 63 17.13 -8.61 5.68
CA GLY A 63 17.98 -9.58 6.38
C GLY A 63 17.29 -10.31 7.54
N ARG A 64 16.42 -9.61 8.29
CA ARG A 64 15.83 -10.16 9.53
C ARG A 64 14.48 -10.85 9.31
N CYS A 65 13.70 -10.38 8.34
CA CYS A 65 12.34 -10.86 8.08
C CYS A 65 12.20 -11.59 6.74
N GLY A 66 13.27 -11.70 5.94
CA GLY A 66 13.30 -12.53 4.73
C GLY A 66 12.55 -11.92 3.53
N TYR A 67 12.20 -10.63 3.57
CA TYR A 67 11.66 -9.93 2.40
C TYR A 67 12.77 -9.68 1.38
N ASP A 68 12.43 -9.72 0.08
CA ASP A 68 13.35 -9.22 -0.93
C ASP A 68 13.57 -7.71 -0.77
N MET A 69 14.61 -7.18 -1.40
CA MET A 69 14.99 -5.78 -1.22
C MET A 69 13.97 -4.81 -1.85
N ALA A 70 13.31 -5.18 -2.94
CA ALA A 70 12.33 -4.33 -3.62
C ALA A 70 11.06 -4.18 -2.76
N ALA A 71 10.55 -5.30 -2.23
CA ALA A 71 9.47 -5.34 -1.26
C ALA A 71 9.84 -4.55 0.00
N SER A 72 11.07 -4.70 0.49
CA SER A 72 11.53 -4.01 1.71
C SER A 72 11.53 -2.49 1.56
N TRP A 73 12.03 -1.98 0.43
CA TRP A 73 11.97 -0.54 0.14
C TRP A 73 10.54 -0.03 -0.02
N GLU A 74 9.68 -0.81 -0.67
CA GLU A 74 8.29 -0.45 -0.84
C GLU A 74 7.56 -0.36 0.49
N MET A 75 7.72 -1.37 1.34
CA MET A 75 7.14 -1.41 2.69
C MET A 75 7.65 -0.24 3.52
N LEU A 76 8.95 0.07 3.45
CA LEU A 76 9.51 1.23 4.15
C LEU A 76 8.93 2.55 3.66
N ARG A 77 8.74 2.72 2.35
CA ARG A 77 8.08 3.90 1.78
C ARG A 77 6.64 4.03 2.31
N VAL A 78 5.89 2.95 2.31
CA VAL A 78 4.51 2.94 2.84
C VAL A 78 4.51 3.28 4.33
N ALA A 79 5.40 2.67 5.11
CA ALA A 79 5.56 2.93 6.54
C ALA A 79 5.80 4.42 6.84
N ARG A 80 6.69 5.07 6.08
CA ARG A 80 6.95 6.51 6.20
C ARG A 80 5.70 7.35 5.91
N CYS A 81 4.96 7.03 4.85
CA CYS A 81 3.74 7.75 4.49
C CYS A 81 2.63 7.62 5.55
N LEU A 82 2.48 6.46 6.17
CA LEU A 82 1.44 6.23 7.19
C LEU A 82 1.58 7.16 8.41
N ARG A 83 2.80 7.63 8.72
CA ARG A 83 3.03 8.59 9.82
C ARG A 83 2.26 9.90 9.65
N SER A 84 1.94 10.30 8.42
CA SER A 84 1.22 11.53 8.11
C SER A 84 -0.20 11.29 7.59
N LEU A 85 -0.71 10.05 7.65
CA LEU A 85 -2.02 9.66 7.11
C LEU A 85 -2.82 8.90 8.18
N PRO A 86 -3.28 9.58 9.24
CA PRO A 86 -3.95 8.94 10.37
C PRO A 86 -5.24 8.21 9.99
N ILE A 87 -6.04 8.71 9.04
CA ILE A 87 -7.30 8.07 8.66
C ILE A 87 -7.04 6.77 7.90
N ILE A 88 -6.10 6.77 6.95
CA ILE A 88 -5.67 5.54 6.27
C ILE A 88 -5.08 4.54 7.27
N THR A 89 -4.27 5.04 8.21
CA THR A 89 -3.63 4.20 9.23
C THR A 89 -4.66 3.54 10.15
N GLU A 90 -5.69 4.29 10.56
CA GLU A 90 -6.78 3.76 11.38
C GLU A 90 -7.59 2.69 10.63
N ALA A 91 -7.97 2.97 9.37
CA ALA A 91 -8.70 2.01 8.55
C ALA A 91 -7.89 0.72 8.30
N PHE A 92 -6.57 0.84 8.06
CA PHE A 92 -5.68 -0.30 7.93
C PHE A 92 -5.53 -1.07 9.25
N GLY A 93 -5.38 -0.36 10.37
CA GLY A 93 -5.28 -0.94 11.70
C GLY A 93 -6.54 -1.68 12.15
N LYS A 94 -7.71 -1.31 11.62
CA LYS A 94 -8.99 -2.01 11.81
C LYS A 94 -9.24 -3.15 10.81
N GLY A 95 -8.30 -3.44 9.91
CA GLY A 95 -8.46 -4.46 8.87
C GLY A 95 -9.45 -4.09 7.76
N GLN A 96 -9.89 -2.82 7.68
CA GLN A 96 -10.84 -2.35 6.66
C GLN A 96 -10.16 -2.11 5.30
N LEU A 97 -8.84 -1.95 5.31
CA LEU A 97 -8.01 -1.86 4.12
C LEU A 97 -6.92 -2.93 4.20
N ASN A 98 -6.63 -3.59 3.09
CA ASN A 98 -5.46 -4.47 2.99
C ASN A 98 -4.21 -3.69 2.54
N TYR A 99 -3.04 -4.29 2.68
CA TYR A 99 -1.77 -3.63 2.33
C TYR A 99 -1.68 -3.21 0.86
N GLN A 100 -2.26 -3.96 -0.07
CA GLN A 100 -2.24 -3.60 -1.49
C GLN A 100 -3.01 -2.30 -1.74
N ALA A 101 -4.19 -2.17 -1.12
CA ALA A 101 -4.99 -0.94 -1.14
C ALA A 101 -4.20 0.21 -0.53
N VAL A 102 -3.71 0.06 0.70
CA VAL A 102 -2.94 1.08 1.41
C VAL A 102 -1.75 1.55 0.59
N ARG A 103 -0.95 0.63 0.05
CA ARG A 103 0.21 0.94 -0.80
C ARG A 103 -0.15 1.81 -2.01
N ALA A 104 -1.33 1.58 -2.60
CA ALA A 104 -1.83 2.36 -3.72
C ALA A 104 -2.32 3.74 -3.24
N LEU A 105 -3.09 3.78 -2.15
CA LEU A 105 -3.66 5.01 -1.60
C LEU A 105 -2.61 6.01 -1.13
N VAL A 106 -1.55 5.56 -0.45
CA VAL A 106 -0.47 6.45 0.03
C VAL A 106 0.35 7.09 -1.12
N ARG A 107 0.08 6.75 -2.38
CA ARG A 107 0.69 7.43 -3.55
C ARG A 107 -0.09 8.66 -4.00
N ILE A 108 -1.33 8.82 -3.54
CA ILE A 108 -2.24 9.91 -3.93
C ILE A 108 -2.81 10.67 -2.75
N ALA A 109 -2.78 10.09 -1.55
CA ALA A 109 -3.34 10.68 -0.35
C ALA A 109 -2.42 11.74 0.26
N THR A 110 -3.05 12.81 0.71
CA THR A 110 -2.49 13.84 1.59
C THR A 110 -3.33 13.89 2.88
N PRO A 111 -2.85 14.53 3.96
CA PRO A 111 -3.63 14.69 5.20
C PRO A 111 -5.01 15.33 4.97
N GLU A 112 -5.12 16.22 3.98
CA GLU A 112 -6.35 16.94 3.65
C GLU A 112 -7.32 16.10 2.81
N THR A 113 -6.81 15.11 2.06
CA THR A 113 -7.59 14.34 1.09
C THR A 113 -7.87 12.90 1.53
N GLU A 114 -7.15 12.40 2.54
CA GLU A 114 -7.22 10.99 2.92
C GLU A 114 -8.62 10.52 3.35
N ALA A 115 -9.43 11.39 3.97
CA ALA A 115 -10.80 11.05 4.35
C ALA A 115 -11.66 10.66 3.13
N ALA A 116 -11.68 11.51 2.10
CA ALA A 116 -12.42 11.25 0.87
C ALA A 116 -11.89 10.02 0.11
N ILE A 117 -10.57 9.81 0.14
CA ILE A 117 -9.92 8.67 -0.48
C ILE A 117 -10.29 7.35 0.22
N VAL A 118 -10.38 7.34 1.55
CA VAL A 118 -10.80 6.16 2.32
C VAL A 118 -12.27 5.84 2.06
N GLU A 119 -13.16 6.83 2.01
CA GLU A 119 -14.57 6.62 1.67
C GLU A 119 -14.73 6.00 0.27
N MET A 120 -13.98 6.48 -0.72
CA MET A 120 -13.94 5.87 -2.06
C MET A 120 -13.41 4.43 -2.01
N ALA A 121 -12.36 4.16 -1.23
CA ALA A 121 -11.76 2.84 -1.15
C ALA A 121 -12.68 1.80 -0.51
N ARG A 122 -13.56 2.20 0.42
CA ARG A 122 -14.52 1.29 1.10
C ARG A 122 -15.54 0.65 0.17
N VAL A 123 -15.88 1.33 -0.94
CA VAL A 123 -16.88 0.86 -1.90
C VAL A 123 -16.25 0.29 -3.18
N ALA A 124 -14.93 0.34 -3.31
CA ALA A 124 -14.20 -0.14 -4.47
C ALA A 124 -13.67 -1.56 -4.26
N THR A 125 -13.80 -2.42 -5.27
CA THR A 125 -13.04 -3.68 -5.32
C THR A 125 -11.55 -3.39 -5.52
N GLY A 126 -10.68 -4.35 -5.20
CA GLY A 126 -9.23 -4.17 -5.36
C GLY A 126 -8.80 -3.79 -6.79
N SER A 127 -9.46 -4.35 -7.81
CA SER A 127 -9.19 -4.02 -9.22
C SER A 127 -9.68 -2.62 -9.61
N GLN A 128 -10.83 -2.19 -9.08
CA GLN A 128 -11.34 -0.83 -9.25
C GLN A 128 -10.42 0.18 -8.57
N LEU A 129 -9.96 -0.09 -7.36
CA LEU A 129 -9.06 0.78 -6.61
C LEU A 129 -7.76 1.05 -7.38
N GLY A 130 -7.15 -0.01 -7.96
CA GLY A 130 -5.96 0.15 -8.78
C GLY A 130 -6.17 1.07 -9.99
N ARG A 131 -7.31 0.94 -10.68
CA ARG A 131 -7.68 1.82 -11.81
C ARG A 131 -7.91 3.26 -11.37
N ILE A 132 -8.60 3.47 -10.26
CA ILE A 132 -8.90 4.80 -9.71
C ILE A 132 -7.60 5.52 -9.35
N VAL A 133 -6.71 4.86 -8.60
CA VAL A 133 -5.41 5.42 -8.22
C VAL A 133 -4.56 5.76 -9.44
N ALA A 134 -4.53 4.88 -10.45
CA ALA A 134 -3.78 5.14 -11.68
C ALA A 134 -4.30 6.39 -12.42
N SER A 135 -5.62 6.55 -12.52
CA SER A 135 -6.24 7.73 -13.14
C SER A 135 -5.98 9.00 -12.34
N TYR A 136 -6.12 8.94 -11.01
CA TYR A 136 -5.86 10.09 -10.12
C TYR A 136 -4.42 10.58 -10.25
N ARG A 137 -3.45 9.65 -10.29
CA ARG A 137 -2.02 10.00 -10.51
C ARG A 137 -1.77 10.72 -11.83
N ARG A 138 -2.45 10.33 -12.91
CA ARG A 138 -2.31 11.02 -14.20
C ARG A 138 -2.84 12.45 -14.12
N VAL A 139 -3.96 12.68 -13.42
CA VAL A 139 -4.53 14.02 -13.23
C VAL A 139 -3.59 14.87 -12.37
N LEU A 140 -3.07 14.34 -11.26
CA LEU A 140 -2.11 15.06 -10.41
C LEU A 140 -0.83 15.44 -11.19
N ALA A 141 -0.32 14.51 -12.01
CA ALA A 141 0.86 14.77 -12.84
C ALA A 141 0.58 15.88 -13.87
N ALA A 142 -0.57 15.83 -14.55
CA ALA A 142 -0.98 16.87 -15.51
C ALA A 142 -1.25 18.23 -14.85
N ALA A 143 -1.75 18.25 -13.61
CA ALA A 143 -1.95 19.49 -12.85
C ALA A 143 -0.63 20.10 -12.35
N SER A 144 0.37 19.27 -12.07
CA SER A 144 1.70 19.71 -11.61
C SER A 144 2.58 20.20 -12.76
N ASP A 145 2.37 19.69 -13.98
CA ASP A 145 3.03 20.12 -15.20
C ASP A 145 2.00 20.26 -16.34
N PRO A 146 1.34 21.43 -16.47
CA PRO A 146 0.33 21.66 -17.50
C PRO A 146 0.91 21.68 -18.93
N ALA A 147 2.24 21.72 -19.11
CA ALA A 147 2.91 21.68 -20.41
C ALA A 147 3.28 20.26 -20.88
N ALA A 148 3.40 19.30 -19.96
CA ALA A 148 3.77 17.90 -20.27
C ALA A 148 2.85 17.13 -21.25
N PRO A 149 1.52 17.33 -21.32
CA PRO A 149 0.67 16.48 -22.15
C PRO A 149 0.79 16.73 -23.66
N HIS A 150 1.44 17.83 -24.08
CA HIS A 150 1.48 18.27 -25.48
C HIS A 150 2.83 18.05 -26.16
N ALA A 151 3.88 17.69 -25.41
CA ALA A 151 5.24 17.54 -25.96
C ALA A 151 5.46 16.24 -26.77
N GLY A 152 4.50 15.30 -26.79
CA GLY A 152 4.64 14.00 -27.48
C GLY A 152 3.60 13.71 -28.57
N ARG A 153 2.72 14.68 -28.88
CA ARG A 153 1.70 14.55 -29.95
C ARG A 153 2.05 15.47 -31.11
N GLU A 154 3.01 15.06 -31.92
CA GLU A 154 3.23 15.68 -33.22
C GLU A 154 2.36 14.98 -34.26
N LEU A 155 1.53 15.76 -34.95
CA LEU A 155 0.82 15.30 -36.15
C LEU A 155 1.81 15.31 -37.32
N HIS A 156 2.33 14.14 -37.66
CA HIS A 156 3.00 13.95 -38.94
C HIS A 156 1.94 13.82 -40.04
N TYR A 157 1.83 14.82 -40.90
CA TYR A 157 1.18 14.67 -42.20
C TYR A 157 2.25 14.64 -43.29
N SER A 158 2.10 13.74 -44.25
CA SER A 158 2.80 13.76 -45.53
C SER A 158 1.77 14.00 -46.62
N PHE A 159 2.09 14.87 -47.57
CA PHE A 159 1.35 14.95 -48.83
C PHE A 159 2.06 14.04 -49.82
N ASP A 160 1.37 13.01 -50.30
CA ASP A 160 1.80 12.29 -51.49
C ASP A 160 1.48 13.18 -52.70
N ALA A 161 2.51 13.51 -53.48
CA ALA A 161 2.35 14.16 -54.77
C ALA A 161 2.38 13.08 -55.86
N ASP A 162 1.33 13.04 -56.68
CA ASP A 162 1.13 12.14 -57.83
C ASP A 162 2.25 12.21 -58.88
#